data_AF-A0A7K3R1Y8-F1
#
_entry.id   AF-A0A7K3R1Y8-F1
#
_cell.length_a   1.000
_cell.length_b   1.000
_cell.length_c   1.000
_cell.angle_alpha   90.00
_cell.angle_beta   90.00
_cell.angle_gamma   90.00
#
_symmetry.space_group_name_H-M   'P 1'
#
loop_
_entity.id
_entity.type
_entity.pdbx_description
1 polymer ?
#
loop_
_entity_poly.entity_id
_entity_poly.type
_entity_poly.pdbx_seq_one_letter_code
_entity_poly.pdbx_strand_id
1 'polypeptide(L)'
;MKLAEALAERAEATRRVEQLRARVVSSARYQEGETPAEDAAQLLAEAGEVLSALETLIRRINRTNATVEMGPDGTLTDALARRDVLRLRHSVVTAAADAAAGSGERGYGRQLRSELMMLSALPVAELRGQADVLAREIREVDVRIQRTNWEVDLLD
;
A
#
# COMPACT_ATOMS: atom_id res chain seq x y z
N MET A 1 16.84 10.13 -13.35
CA MET A 1 15.45 9.92 -12.86
C MET A 1 15.52 9.81 -11.35
N LYS A 2 14.70 10.58 -10.65
CA LYS A 2 14.56 10.49 -9.19
C LYS A 2 13.82 9.22 -8.79
N LEU A 3 14.05 8.73 -7.58
CA LEU A 3 13.36 7.55 -7.06
C LEU A 3 11.83 7.75 -7.06
N ALA A 4 11.35 8.95 -6.75
CA ALA A 4 9.93 9.30 -6.81
C ALA A 4 9.34 9.15 -8.22
N GLU A 5 10.05 9.60 -9.24
CA GLU A 5 9.66 9.45 -10.64
C GLU A 5 9.61 7.97 -11.03
N ALA A 6 10.61 7.18 -10.64
CA ALA A 6 10.65 5.74 -10.88
C ALA A 6 9.47 5.00 -10.23
N LEU A 7 9.08 5.39 -9.01
CA LEU A 7 7.92 4.83 -8.33
C LEU A 7 6.61 5.17 -9.07
N ALA A 8 6.49 6.38 -9.61
CA ALA A 8 5.35 6.77 -10.44
C ALA A 8 5.30 5.99 -11.77
N GLU A 9 6.44 5.84 -12.45
CA GLU A 9 6.57 5.05 -13.68
C GLU A 9 6.24 3.57 -13.42
N ARG A 10 6.70 2.99 -12.31
CA ARG A 10 6.34 1.62 -11.90
C ARG A 10 4.83 1.46 -11.73
N ALA A 11 4.18 2.42 -11.08
CA ALA A 11 2.73 2.38 -10.88
C ALA A 11 1.97 2.50 -12.22
N GLU A 12 2.43 3.37 -13.11
CA GLU A 12 1.84 3.53 -14.44
C GLU A 12 2.05 2.29 -15.33
N ALA A 13 3.27 1.75 -15.37
CA ALA A 13 3.56 0.51 -16.09
C ALA A 13 2.70 -0.66 -15.59
N THR A 14 2.51 -0.78 -14.27
CA THR A 14 1.62 -1.81 -13.68
C THR A 14 0.17 -1.63 -14.15
N ARG A 15 -0.35 -0.38 -14.15
CA ARG A 15 -1.70 -0.09 -14.67
C ARG A 15 -1.82 -0.41 -16.16
N ARG A 16 -0.82 -0.04 -16.97
CA ARG A 16 -0.79 -0.32 -18.41
C ARG A 16 -0.77 -1.82 -18.69
N VAL A 17 -0.01 -2.61 -17.92
CA VAL A 17 -0.03 -4.08 -18.01
C VAL A 17 -1.43 -4.62 -17.78
N GLU A 18 -2.15 -4.16 -16.75
CA GLU A 18 -3.53 -4.62 -16.50
C GLU A 18 -4.50 -4.23 -17.62
N GLN A 19 -4.35 -3.03 -18.19
CA GLN A 19 -5.14 -2.60 -19.34
C GLN A 19 -4.86 -3.43 -20.60
N LEU A 20 -3.59 -3.67 -20.92
CA LEU A 20 -3.19 -4.52 -22.03
C LEU A 20 -3.66 -5.97 -21.82
N ARG A 21 -3.55 -6.50 -20.60
CA ARG A 21 -4.06 -7.83 -20.24
C ARG A 21 -5.56 -7.94 -20.53
N ALA A 22 -6.35 -6.95 -20.14
CA ALA A 22 -7.79 -6.94 -20.41
C ALA A 22 -8.09 -6.94 -21.91
N ARG A 23 -7.37 -6.12 -22.71
CA ARG A 23 -7.51 -6.02 -24.17
C ARG A 23 -7.08 -7.31 -24.89
N VAL A 24 -5.96 -7.91 -24.47
CA VAL A 24 -5.51 -9.21 -24.99
C VAL A 24 -6.57 -10.27 -24.77
N VAL A 25 -7.13 -10.35 -23.56
CA VAL A 25 -8.17 -11.34 -23.23
C VAL A 25 -9.43 -11.12 -24.08
N SER A 26 -9.87 -9.88 -24.28
CA SER A 26 -11.05 -9.60 -25.11
C SER A 26 -10.85 -9.89 -26.59
N SER A 27 -9.62 -9.74 -27.10
CA SER A 27 -9.30 -9.88 -28.52
C SER A 27 -8.71 -11.26 -28.89
N ALA A 28 -8.52 -12.15 -27.90
CA ALA A 28 -7.88 -13.45 -28.10
C ALA A 28 -8.71 -14.43 -28.95
N ARG A 29 -10.02 -14.20 -29.10
CA ARG A 29 -10.94 -15.02 -29.90
C ARG A 29 -11.99 -14.12 -30.54
N TYR A 30 -12.43 -14.49 -31.73
CA TYR A 30 -13.47 -13.80 -32.50
C TYR A 30 -14.27 -14.82 -33.30
N GLN A 31 -15.46 -14.45 -33.77
CA GLN A 31 -16.31 -15.38 -34.53
C GLN A 31 -15.81 -15.53 -35.96
N GLU A 32 -16.13 -16.66 -36.59
CA GLU A 32 -15.83 -16.88 -38.01
C GLU A 32 -16.52 -15.81 -38.87
N GLY A 33 -15.76 -15.19 -39.76
CA GLY A 33 -16.24 -14.10 -40.62
C GLY A 33 -16.18 -12.70 -39.99
N GLU A 34 -15.84 -12.57 -38.71
CA GLU A 34 -15.55 -11.28 -38.08
C GLU A 34 -14.07 -10.90 -38.20
N THR A 35 -13.78 -9.60 -38.11
CA THR A 35 -12.41 -9.10 -37.91
C THR A 35 -12.28 -8.62 -36.46
N PRO A 36 -11.26 -9.05 -35.71
CA PRO A 36 -11.00 -8.52 -34.38
C PRO A 36 -10.92 -7.01 -34.38
N ALA A 37 -11.45 -6.38 -33.33
CA ALA A 37 -11.32 -4.93 -33.15
C ALA A 37 -9.85 -4.50 -32.95
N GLU A 38 -9.02 -5.40 -32.44
CA GLU A 38 -7.60 -5.17 -32.15
C GLU A 38 -6.77 -6.41 -32.46
N ASP A 39 -5.50 -6.22 -32.84
CA ASP A 39 -4.56 -7.32 -33.04
C ASP A 39 -4.04 -7.85 -31.70
N ALA A 40 -4.51 -9.04 -31.30
CA ALA A 40 -4.12 -9.68 -30.04
C ALA A 40 -2.62 -10.02 -29.96
N ALA A 41 -1.96 -10.31 -31.09
CA ALA A 41 -0.53 -10.60 -31.12
C ALA A 41 0.29 -9.32 -30.89
N GLN A 42 -0.12 -8.20 -31.51
CA GLN A 42 0.49 -6.91 -31.28
C GLN A 42 0.32 -6.45 -29.82
N LEU A 43 -0.90 -6.58 -29.27
CA LEU A 43 -1.17 -6.25 -27.87
C LEU A 43 -0.33 -7.09 -26.90
N LEU A 44 -0.15 -8.38 -27.19
CA LEU A 44 0.66 -9.27 -26.37
C LEU A 44 2.15 -8.90 -26.43
N ALA A 45 2.66 -8.52 -27.61
CA ALA A 45 4.02 -8.02 -27.77
C ALA A 45 4.24 -6.72 -26.98
N GLU A 46 3.31 -5.76 -27.09
CA GLU A 46 3.35 -4.51 -26.31
C GLU A 46 3.36 -4.77 -24.80
N ALA A 47 2.53 -5.72 -24.33
CA ALA A 47 2.53 -6.13 -22.93
C ALA A 47 3.90 -6.67 -22.48
N GLY A 48 4.58 -7.46 -23.34
CA GLY A 48 5.92 -7.98 -23.08
C GLY A 48 6.98 -6.89 -22.96
N GLU A 49 6.92 -5.84 -23.78
CA GLU A 49 7.82 -4.69 -23.70
C GLU A 49 7.60 -3.92 -22.39
N VAL A 50 6.35 -3.64 -22.02
CA VAL A 50 6.02 -2.93 -20.77
C VAL A 50 6.44 -3.76 -19.54
N LEU A 51 6.24 -5.08 -19.58
CA LEU A 51 6.69 -5.98 -18.49
C LEU A 51 8.21 -5.97 -18.32
N SER A 52 8.97 -5.96 -19.43
CA SER A 52 10.43 -5.89 -19.39
C SER A 52 10.94 -4.57 -18.80
N ALA A 53 10.28 -3.46 -19.15
CA ALA A 53 10.56 -2.16 -18.54
C ALA A 53 10.20 -2.14 -17.05
N LEU A 54 9.05 -2.69 -16.68
CA LEU A 54 8.59 -2.81 -15.30
C LEU A 54 9.57 -3.63 -14.44
N GLU A 55 10.07 -4.76 -14.93
CA GLU A 55 11.08 -5.57 -14.23
C GLU A 55 12.35 -4.74 -13.97
N THR A 56 12.81 -4.00 -14.96
CA THR A 56 13.99 -3.14 -14.84
C THR A 56 13.78 -2.05 -13.78
N LEU A 57 12.62 -1.38 -13.78
CA LEU A 57 12.26 -0.40 -12.75
C LEU A 57 12.25 -1.03 -11.36
N ILE A 58 11.62 -2.20 -11.20
CA ILE A 58 11.54 -2.89 -9.90
C ILE A 58 12.92 -3.20 -9.35
N ARG A 59 13.83 -3.77 -10.17
CA ARG A 59 15.18 -4.11 -9.73
C ARG A 59 15.96 -2.87 -9.26
N ARG A 60 15.90 -1.79 -10.04
CA ARG A 60 16.59 -0.53 -9.74
C ARG A 60 16.03 0.15 -8.49
N ILE A 61 14.71 0.18 -8.33
CA ILE A 61 14.04 0.71 -7.14
C ILE A 61 14.47 -0.07 -5.90
N ASN A 62 14.41 -1.41 -5.95
CA ASN A 62 14.79 -2.25 -4.82
C ASN A 62 16.26 -2.07 -4.43
N ARG A 63 17.16 -2.02 -5.43
CA ARG A 63 18.59 -1.73 -5.19
C ARG A 63 18.80 -0.37 -4.53
N THR A 64 18.13 0.66 -5.04
CA THR A 64 18.19 2.02 -4.49
C THR A 64 17.69 2.04 -3.05
N ASN A 65 16.52 1.45 -2.78
CA ASN A 65 15.93 1.40 -1.43
C ASN A 65 16.82 0.66 -0.42
N ALA A 66 17.55 -0.37 -0.86
CA ALA A 66 18.44 -1.14 0.00
C ALA A 66 19.81 -0.47 0.24
N THR A 67 20.14 0.59 -0.52
CA THR A 67 21.44 1.27 -0.45
C THR A 67 21.36 2.66 0.18
N VAL A 68 20.21 3.33 0.02
CA VAL A 68 20.01 4.69 0.53
C VAL A 68 19.86 4.68 2.04
N GLU A 69 20.78 5.33 2.73
CA GLU A 69 20.75 5.53 4.18
C GLU A 69 19.82 6.70 4.56
N MET A 70 18.96 6.46 5.55
CA MET A 70 18.02 7.42 6.15
C MET A 70 18.41 7.80 7.58
N GLY A 71 19.70 7.70 7.92
CA GLY A 71 20.23 8.05 9.24
C GLY A 71 19.74 7.07 10.32
N PRO A 72 19.04 7.52 11.37
CA PRO A 72 18.63 6.63 12.47
C PRO A 72 17.58 5.58 12.07
N ASP A 73 16.90 5.77 10.92
CA ASP A 73 15.91 4.82 10.40
C ASP A 73 16.56 3.65 9.63
N GLY A 74 17.89 3.61 9.50
CA GLY A 74 18.60 2.62 8.69
C GLY A 74 18.48 2.92 7.20
N THR A 75 18.38 1.90 6.36
CA THR A 75 18.14 2.07 4.93
C THR A 75 16.71 2.55 4.66
N LEU A 76 16.43 3.03 3.44
CA LEU A 76 15.05 3.30 3.01
C LEU A 76 14.16 2.04 3.09
N THR A 77 14.73 0.86 2.89
CA THR A 77 14.03 -0.41 3.10
C THR A 77 13.62 -0.61 4.57
N ASP A 78 14.52 -0.30 5.51
CA ASP A 78 14.25 -0.39 6.94
C ASP A 78 13.17 0.62 7.37
N ALA A 79 13.22 1.84 6.85
CA ALA A 79 12.20 2.86 7.09
C ALA A 79 10.82 2.44 6.57
N LEU A 80 10.75 1.83 5.38
CA LEU A 80 9.51 1.27 4.82
C LEU A 80 8.95 0.17 5.71
N ALA A 81 9.79 -0.77 6.16
CA ALA A 81 9.37 -1.84 7.06
C ALA A 81 8.86 -1.29 8.41
N ARG A 82 9.55 -0.30 8.97
CA ARG A 82 9.12 0.40 10.20
C ARG A 82 7.75 1.04 10.02
N ARG A 83 7.53 1.77 8.92
CA ARG A 83 6.24 2.39 8.61
C ARG A 83 5.12 1.36 8.53
N ASP A 84 5.36 0.25 7.84
CA ASP A 84 4.34 -0.77 7.62
C ASP A 84 3.93 -1.42 8.95
N VAL A 85 4.90 -1.70 9.84
CA VAL A 85 4.62 -2.18 11.21
C VAL A 85 3.91 -1.11 12.06
N LEU A 86 4.30 0.16 11.97
CA LEU A 86 3.63 1.26 12.69
C LEU A 86 2.15 1.36 12.28
N ARG A 87 1.85 1.24 10.99
CA ARG A 87 0.46 1.24 10.48
C ARG A 87 -0.35 0.07 11.01
N LEU A 88 0.24 -1.13 11.07
CA LEU A 88 -0.42 -2.30 11.66
C LEU A 88 -0.66 -2.11 13.17
N ARG A 89 0.33 -1.61 13.92
CA ARG A 89 0.18 -1.30 15.36
C ARG A 89 -0.93 -0.29 15.59
N HIS A 90 -0.95 0.80 14.82
CA HIS A 90 -2.00 1.81 14.90
C HIS A 90 -3.38 1.20 14.64
N SER A 91 -3.51 0.36 13.61
CA SER A 91 -4.75 -0.34 13.29
C SER A 91 -5.23 -1.22 14.45
N VAL A 92 -4.34 -2.00 15.06
CA VAL A 92 -4.69 -2.88 16.19
C VAL A 92 -5.12 -2.08 17.41
N VAL A 93 -4.36 -1.05 17.78
CA VAL A 93 -4.67 -0.20 18.95
C VAL A 93 -5.98 0.54 18.75
N THR A 94 -6.24 1.06 17.54
CA THR A 94 -7.50 1.74 17.21
C THR A 94 -8.69 0.79 17.30
N ALA A 95 -8.57 -0.39 16.69
CA ALA A 95 -9.63 -1.41 16.74
C ALA A 95 -9.89 -1.89 18.18
N ALA A 96 -8.84 -2.06 18.99
CA ALA A 96 -8.97 -2.38 20.41
C ALA A 96 -9.69 -1.26 21.18
N ALA A 97 -9.37 0.01 20.92
CA ALA A 97 -10.03 1.15 21.55
C ALA A 97 -11.52 1.25 21.14
N ASP A 98 -11.84 0.97 19.88
CA ASP A 98 -13.21 0.94 19.36
C ASP A 98 -14.02 -0.17 20.01
N ALA A 99 -13.48 -1.39 20.06
CA ALA A 99 -14.13 -2.54 20.70
C ALA A 99 -14.30 -2.33 22.22
N ALA A 100 -13.28 -1.80 22.89
CA ALA A 100 -13.30 -1.49 24.32
C ALA A 100 -14.28 -0.35 24.67
N ALA A 101 -14.61 0.51 23.71
CA ALA A 101 -15.62 1.57 23.85
C ALA A 101 -17.04 1.11 23.47
N GLY A 102 -17.20 -0.12 22.96
CA GLY A 102 -18.49 -0.64 22.49
C GLY A 102 -18.95 -0.11 21.14
N SER A 103 -18.03 0.43 20.34
CA SER A 103 -18.35 0.94 19.01
C SER A 103 -18.75 -0.21 18.08
N GLY A 104 -19.96 -0.17 17.53
CA GLY A 104 -20.48 -1.17 16.59
C GLY A 104 -21.44 -2.21 17.17
N GLU A 105 -21.60 -2.29 18.50
CA GLU A 105 -22.60 -3.15 19.15
C GLU A 105 -23.87 -2.36 19.52
N ARG A 106 -25.01 -2.76 18.95
CA ARG A 106 -26.31 -2.28 19.46
C ARG A 106 -26.52 -2.91 20.84
N GLY A 107 -26.50 -2.10 21.90
CA GLY A 107 -26.78 -2.57 23.26
C GLY A 107 -25.59 -2.56 24.23
N TYR A 108 -24.55 -1.76 23.98
CA TYR A 108 -23.47 -1.56 24.96
C TYR A 108 -23.94 -0.86 26.26
N GLY A 109 -25.21 -0.45 26.31
CA GLY A 109 -25.92 -0.09 27.53
C GLY A 109 -26.98 -1.14 27.87
N ARG A 110 -27.18 -1.38 29.18
CA ARG A 110 -28.22 -2.27 29.70
C ARG A 110 -29.59 -1.86 29.14
N GLN A 111 -30.23 -2.72 28.35
CA GLN A 111 -31.57 -2.45 27.82
C GLN A 111 -32.63 -2.86 28.85
N LEU A 112 -32.37 -3.92 29.63
CA LEU A 112 -33.21 -4.41 30.71
C LEU A 112 -32.43 -4.56 32.03
N ARG A 113 -33.11 -4.37 33.18
CA ARG A 113 -32.50 -4.52 34.52
C ARG A 113 -32.09 -5.96 34.87
N SER A 114 -32.40 -6.95 34.02
CA SER A 114 -32.01 -8.35 34.17
C SER A 114 -30.78 -8.74 33.32
N GLU A 115 -30.34 -7.91 32.37
CA GLU A 115 -29.19 -8.21 31.51
C GLU A 115 -27.87 -8.05 32.27
N LEU A 116 -26.87 -8.87 31.94
CA LEU A 116 -25.51 -8.71 32.48
C LEU A 116 -24.82 -7.54 31.76
N MET A 117 -24.07 -6.74 32.52
CA MET A 117 -23.34 -5.59 31.99
C MET A 117 -22.05 -6.05 31.32
N MET A 118 -21.82 -5.61 30.09
CA MET A 118 -20.51 -5.74 29.43
C MET A 118 -19.53 -4.76 30.06
N LEU A 119 -18.37 -5.26 30.47
CA LEU A 119 -17.29 -4.47 31.03
C LEU A 119 -16.15 -4.40 30.03
N SER A 120 -15.54 -3.23 29.90
CA SER A 120 -14.35 -3.07 29.08
C SER A 120 -13.16 -3.75 29.76
N ALA A 121 -12.44 -4.58 29.00
CA ALA A 121 -11.23 -5.23 29.47
C ALA A 121 -9.98 -4.33 29.31
N LEU A 122 -10.10 -3.19 28.63
CA LEU A 122 -8.97 -2.34 28.25
C LEU A 122 -9.25 -0.85 28.57
N PRO A 123 -8.23 -0.08 28.97
CA PRO A 123 -8.38 1.35 29.24
C PRO A 123 -8.50 2.14 27.94
N VAL A 124 -9.73 2.49 27.54
CA VAL A 124 -10.02 3.19 26.27
C VAL A 124 -9.20 4.48 26.11
N ALA A 125 -9.13 5.32 27.15
CA ALA A 125 -8.42 6.61 27.08
C ALA A 125 -6.92 6.44 26.79
N GLU A 126 -6.28 5.44 27.41
CA GLU A 126 -4.86 5.13 27.18
C GLU A 126 -4.63 4.61 25.76
N LEU A 127 -5.48 3.71 25.27
CA LEU A 127 -5.39 3.22 23.89
C LEU A 127 -5.55 4.33 22.86
N ARG A 128 -6.45 5.29 23.09
CA ARG A 128 -6.58 6.47 22.21
C ARG A 128 -5.32 7.32 22.22
N GLY A 129 -4.73 7.57 23.40
CA GLY A 129 -3.45 8.27 23.50
C GLY A 129 -2.32 7.55 22.76
N GLN A 130 -2.26 6.22 22.85
CA GLN A 130 -1.30 5.41 22.09
C GLN A 130 -1.54 5.50 20.58
N ALA A 131 -2.79 5.46 20.12
CA ALA A 131 -3.13 5.63 18.72
C ALA A 131 -2.68 7.00 18.19
N ASP A 132 -2.88 8.07 18.95
CA ASP A 132 -2.46 9.42 18.55
C ASP A 132 -0.93 9.53 18.38
N VAL A 133 -0.17 8.92 19.30
CA VAL A 133 1.30 8.84 19.20
C VAL A 133 1.71 8.05 17.96
N LEU A 134 1.15 6.86 17.75
CA LEU A 134 1.45 6.03 16.57
C LEU A 134 1.10 6.77 15.26
N ALA A 135 -0.02 7.47 15.21
CA ALA A 135 -0.43 8.26 14.05
C ALA A 135 0.57 9.39 13.75
N ARG A 136 1.12 10.02 14.79
CA ARG A 136 2.19 11.02 14.65
C ARG A 136 3.47 10.39 14.10
N GLU A 137 3.92 9.28 14.66
CA GLU A 137 5.13 8.59 14.21
C GLU A 137 5.02 8.14 12.74
N ILE A 138 3.86 7.63 12.32
CA ILE A 138 3.59 7.27 10.92
C ILE A 138 3.78 8.48 10.00
N ARG A 139 3.19 9.63 10.35
CA ARG A 139 3.32 10.86 9.55
C ARG A 139 4.78 11.33 9.46
N GLU A 140 5.51 11.29 10.56
CA GLU A 140 6.92 11.71 10.58
C GLU A 140 7.79 10.81 9.69
N VAL A 141 7.62 9.50 9.74
CA VAL A 141 8.33 8.54 8.87
C VAL A 141 7.92 8.71 7.41
N ASP A 142 6.62 8.87 7.14
CA ASP A 142 6.11 9.07 5.76
C ASP A 142 6.70 10.33 5.12
N VAL A 143 6.77 11.44 5.86
CA VAL A 143 7.38 12.69 5.36
C VAL A 143 8.86 12.48 5.03
N ARG A 144 9.62 11.80 5.89
CA ARG A 144 11.04 11.51 5.63
C ARG A 144 11.24 10.62 4.41
N ILE A 145 10.42 9.58 4.26
CA ILE A 145 10.44 8.69 3.08
C ILE A 145 10.14 9.49 1.81
N GLN A 146 9.08 10.30 1.81
CA GLN A 146 8.71 11.07 0.61
C GLN A 146 9.78 12.09 0.23
N ARG A 147 10.35 12.79 1.21
CA ARG A 147 11.50 13.67 0.97
C ARG A 147 12.66 12.93 0.32
N THR A 148 13.04 11.78 0.89
CA THR A 148 14.16 10.96 0.38
C THR A 148 13.90 10.50 -1.06
N ASN A 149 12.67 10.07 -1.37
CA ASN A 149 12.29 9.68 -2.73
C ASN A 149 12.51 10.80 -3.76
N TRP A 150 12.35 12.07 -3.38
CA TRP A 150 12.55 13.22 -4.26
C TRP A 150 14.00 13.72 -4.32
N GLU A 151 14.80 13.46 -3.28
CA GLU A 151 16.21 13.87 -3.23
C GLU A 151 17.13 12.88 -3.96
N VAL A 152 16.83 11.58 -3.87
CA VAL A 152 17.70 10.49 -4.36
C VAL A 152 17.50 10.21 -5.85
N ASP A 153 18.61 10.05 -6.57
CA ASP A 153 18.65 9.53 -7.92
C ASP A 153 18.55 8.00 -7.93
N LEU A 154 17.76 7.46 -8.87
CA LEU A 154 17.61 6.02 -9.04
C LEU A 154 18.94 5.40 -9.51
N LEU A 155 19.39 4.36 -8.82
CA LEU A 155 20.56 3.59 -9.22
C LEU A 155 20.27 2.74 -10.46
N ASP A 156 21.31 2.43 -11.22
CA ASP A 156 21.27 1.45 -12.33
C ASP A 156 21.25 0.01 -11.83
#